data_AF-A0A4C1WEZ1-F1
#
_entry.id   AF-A0A4C1WEZ1-F1
#
_cell.length_a   1.000
_cell.length_b   1.000
_cell.length_c   1.000
_cell.angle_alpha   90.00
_cell.angle_beta   90.00
_cell.angle_gamma   90.00
#
_symmetry.space_group_name_H-M   'P 1'
#
loop_
_entity.id
_entity.type
_entity.pdbx_description
1 polymer ?
#
loop_
_entity_poly.entity_id
_entity_poly.type
_entity_poly.pdbx_seq_one_letter_code
_entity_poly.pdbx_strand_id
1 'polypeptide(L)'
;MQEVRSAISSLTSAVGACNGRISDLVIRVESIALELNERDQDMICNDLEIAGILEEKNESSVYLILSVATKLGVSLDERYVDSIERVNMTRRTNTRDSERP
;
A
#
# COMPACT_ATOMS: atom_id res chain seq x y z
N MET A 1 -57.64 12.85 17.04
CA MET A 1 -57.01 13.55 15.89
C MET A 1 -55.77 14.38 16.28
N GLN A 2 -55.78 15.10 17.41
CA GLN A 2 -54.66 15.98 17.79
C GLN A 2 -53.39 15.23 18.23
N GLU A 3 -53.52 14.11 18.94
CA GLU A 3 -52.40 13.24 19.31
C GLU A 3 -51.67 12.66 18.10
N VAL A 4 -52.43 12.18 17.10
CA VAL A 4 -51.88 11.66 15.84
C VAL A 4 -51.07 12.72 15.11
N ARG A 5 -51.55 13.98 15.11
CA ARG A 5 -50.80 15.11 14.51
C ARG A 5 -49.51 15.42 15.28
N SER A 6 -49.53 15.35 16.60
CA SER A 6 -48.33 15.52 17.43
C SER A 6 -47.30 14.41 17.17
N ALA A 7 -47.75 13.16 17.06
CA ALA A 7 -46.88 12.02 16.76
C ALA A 7 -46.25 12.14 15.35
N ILE A 8 -47.03 12.55 14.35
CA ILE A 8 -46.51 12.79 12.99
C ILE A 8 -45.46 13.90 12.99
N SER A 9 -45.70 15.02 13.68
CA SER A 9 -44.73 16.13 13.76
C SER A 9 -43.41 15.74 14.43
N SER A 10 -43.48 14.97 15.52
CA SER A 10 -42.30 14.42 16.19
C SER A 10 -41.53 13.47 15.27
N LEU A 11 -42.24 12.56 14.58
CA LEU A 11 -41.65 11.63 13.64
C LEU A 11 -40.97 12.35 12.46
N THR A 12 -41.61 13.38 11.87
CA THR A 12 -41.01 14.19 10.81
C THR A 12 -39.70 14.83 11.25
N SER A 13 -39.65 15.33 12.49
CA SER A 13 -38.44 15.95 13.05
C SER A 13 -37.33 14.94 13.28
N ALA A 14 -37.68 13.76 13.83
CA ALA A 14 -36.73 12.67 14.04
C ALA A 14 -36.17 12.12 12.71
N VAL A 15 -37.01 11.96 11.69
CA VAL A 15 -36.59 11.57 10.33
C VAL A 15 -35.67 12.62 9.73
N GLY A 16 -35.98 13.91 9.88
CA GLY A 16 -35.11 15.00 9.43
C GLY A 16 -33.73 14.95 10.08
N ALA A 17 -33.67 14.73 11.39
CA ALA A 17 -32.41 14.59 12.13
C ALA A 17 -31.61 13.35 11.69
N CYS A 18 -32.28 12.21 11.47
CA CYS A 18 -31.64 11.00 10.94
C CYS A 18 -31.08 11.23 9.54
N ASN A 19 -31.81 11.90 8.66
CA ASN A 19 -31.33 12.21 7.31
C ASN A 19 -30.07 13.09 7.35
N GLY A 20 -30.03 14.11 8.21
CA GLY A 20 -28.82 14.93 8.39
C GLY A 20 -27.62 14.11 8.86
N ARG A 21 -27.82 13.24 9.86
CA ARG A 21 -26.76 12.35 10.35
C ARG A 21 -26.26 11.37 9.29
N ILE A 22 -27.15 10.89 8.42
CA ILE A 22 -26.80 10.02 7.28
C ILE A 22 -25.93 10.80 6.30
N SER A 23 -26.32 12.02 5.93
CA SER A 23 -25.50 12.88 5.06
C SER A 23 -24.12 13.15 5.64
N ASP A 24 -24.02 13.49 6.92
CA ASP A 24 -22.74 13.71 7.60
C ASP A 24 -21.87 12.45 7.63
N LEU A 25 -22.49 11.27 7.74
CA LEU A 25 -21.77 10.01 7.70
C LEU A 25 -21.25 9.71 6.29
N VAL A 26 -22.06 9.93 5.25
CA VAL A 26 -21.66 9.75 3.85
C VAL A 26 -20.46 10.62 3.52
N ILE A 27 -20.50 11.91 3.87
CA ILE A 27 -19.39 12.85 3.63
C ILE A 27 -18.10 12.37 4.31
N ARG A 28 -18.20 11.89 5.56
CA ARG A 28 -17.02 11.38 6.29
C ARG A 28 -16.47 10.10 5.69
N VAL A 29 -17.33 9.19 5.24
CA VAL A 29 -16.89 7.95 4.58
C VAL A 29 -16.18 8.28 3.26
N GLU A 30 -16.71 9.21 2.47
CA GLU A 30 -16.07 9.67 1.24
C GLU A 30 -14.70 10.32 1.51
N SER A 31 -14.61 11.19 2.52
CA SER A 31 -13.34 11.80 2.94
C SER A 31 -12.29 10.75 3.32
N ILE A 32 -12.67 9.77 4.16
CA ILE A 32 -11.75 8.72 4.60
C ILE A 32 -11.34 7.83 3.42
N ALA A 33 -12.26 7.52 2.51
CA ALA A 33 -11.94 6.73 1.32
C ALA A 33 -10.92 7.45 0.42
N LEU A 34 -11.04 8.78 0.26
CA LEU A 34 -10.06 9.57 -0.47
C LEU A 34 -8.70 9.57 0.22
N GLU A 35 -8.66 9.79 1.54
CA GLU A 35 -7.42 9.78 2.33
C GLU A 35 -6.70 8.42 2.28
N LEU A 36 -7.45 7.31 2.31
CA LEU A 36 -6.88 5.97 2.15
C LEU A 36 -6.29 5.79 0.75
N ASN A 37 -7.02 6.19 -0.29
CA ASN A 37 -6.53 6.07 -1.65
C ASN A 37 -5.26 6.91 -1.90
N GLU A 38 -5.17 8.11 -1.34
CA GLU A 38 -3.94 8.93 -1.40
C GLU A 38 -2.77 8.24 -0.68
N ARG A 39 -3.00 7.74 0.55
CA ARG A 39 -1.98 7.00 1.30
C ARG A 39 -1.51 5.75 0.59
N ASP A 40 -2.42 4.98 0.00
CA ASP A 40 -2.08 3.76 -0.73
C ASP A 40 -1.21 4.09 -1.96
N GLN A 41 -1.51 5.18 -2.67
CA GLN A 41 -0.68 5.65 -3.79
C GLN A 41 0.72 6.10 -3.34
N ASP A 42 0.82 6.80 -2.20
CA ASP A 42 2.11 7.20 -1.63
C ASP A 42 2.97 5.99 -1.22
N MET A 43 2.35 4.92 -0.69
CA MET A 43 3.08 3.68 -0.38
C MET A 43 3.62 3.01 -1.64
N ILE A 44 2.83 2.94 -2.72
CA ILE A 44 3.28 2.37 -4.01
C ILE A 44 4.47 3.16 -4.58
N CYS A 45 4.52 4.48 -4.39
CA CYS A 45 5.62 5.31 -4.88
C CYS A 45 6.97 5.05 -4.18
N ASN A 46 6.97 4.46 -2.98
CA ASN A 46 8.20 4.14 -2.26
C ASN A 46 8.81 2.80 -2.68
N ASP A 47 8.03 1.92 -3.32
CA ASP A 47 8.51 0.62 -3.77
C ASP A 47 9.31 0.75 -5.07
N LEU A 48 10.49 0.16 -5.10
CA LEU A 48 11.37 0.15 -6.26
C LEU A 48 11.68 -1.27 -6.72
N GLU A 49 11.20 -1.64 -7.92
CA GLU A 49 11.57 -2.90 -8.56
C GLU A 49 12.82 -2.71 -9.43
N ILE A 50 13.87 -3.51 -9.15
CA ILE A 50 15.11 -3.52 -9.94
C ILE A 50 15.25 -4.85 -10.67
N ALA A 51 15.10 -4.80 -12.00
CA ALA A 51 15.28 -5.96 -12.87
C ALA A 51 16.74 -6.12 -13.35
N GLY A 52 17.09 -7.33 -13.80
CA GLY A 52 18.38 -7.61 -14.44
C GLY A 52 19.55 -7.91 -13.50
N ILE A 53 19.27 -8.08 -12.20
CA ILE A 53 20.27 -8.52 -11.22
C ILE A 53 20.37 -10.05 -11.27
N LEU A 54 21.60 -10.58 -11.43
CA LEU A 54 21.86 -12.01 -11.38
C LEU A 54 21.63 -12.54 -9.95
N GLU A 55 21.18 -13.79 -9.85
CA GLU A 55 20.92 -14.47 -8.58
C GLU A 55 22.09 -15.38 -8.23
N GLU A 56 22.69 -15.16 -7.06
CA GLU A 56 23.78 -15.98 -6.54
C GLU A 56 23.38 -16.66 -5.23
N LYS A 57 23.96 -17.82 -4.95
CA LYS A 57 23.73 -18.51 -3.66
C LYS A 57 24.30 -17.67 -2.52
N ASN A 58 23.54 -17.53 -1.43
CA ASN A 58 23.95 -16.80 -0.23
C ASN A 58 24.26 -15.31 -0.45
N GLU A 59 23.56 -14.68 -1.40
CA GLU A 59 23.63 -13.23 -1.60
C GLU A 59 22.90 -12.45 -0.49
N SER A 60 23.37 -11.24 -0.22
CA SER A 60 22.66 -10.28 0.62
C SER A 60 21.96 -9.25 -0.27
N SER A 61 20.63 -9.30 -0.31
CA SER A 61 19.81 -8.37 -1.11
C SER A 61 20.01 -6.92 -0.69
N VAL A 62 20.23 -6.67 0.61
CA VAL A 62 20.56 -5.34 1.15
C VAL A 62 21.86 -4.80 0.54
N TYR A 63 22.94 -5.60 0.59
CA TYR A 63 24.23 -5.17 0.04
C TYR A 63 24.19 -4.97 -1.49
N LEU A 64 23.38 -5.76 -2.20
CA LEU A 64 23.14 -5.57 -3.63
C LEU A 64 22.51 -4.21 -3.92
N ILE A 65 21.44 -3.85 -3.20
CA ILE A 65 20.75 -2.56 -3.39
C ILE A 65 21.67 -1.38 -3.05
N LEU A 66 22.43 -1.45 -1.96
CA LEU A 66 23.41 -0.40 -1.61
C LEU A 66 24.49 -0.25 -2.69
N SER A 67 24.96 -1.38 -3.26
CA SER A 67 25.94 -1.38 -4.35
C SER A 67 25.36 -0.77 -5.63
N VAL A 68 24.09 -1.07 -5.95
CA VAL A 68 23.39 -0.49 -7.10
C VAL A 68 23.21 1.02 -6.92
N ALA A 69 22.74 1.47 -5.74
CA ALA A 69 22.61 2.89 -5.41
C ALA A 69 23.93 3.63 -5.59
N THR A 70 25.02 3.07 -5.05
CA THR A 70 26.38 3.64 -5.21
C THR A 70 26.79 3.74 -6.68
N LYS A 71 26.52 2.71 -7.49
CA LYS A 71 26.83 2.73 -8.94
C LYS A 71 26.00 3.74 -9.73
N LEU A 72 24.79 4.03 -9.26
CA LEU A 72 23.90 5.05 -9.85
C LEU A 72 24.17 6.47 -9.31
N GLY A 73 25.13 6.62 -8.38
CA GLY A 73 25.46 7.92 -7.77
C GLY A 73 24.46 8.38 -6.71
N VAL A 74 23.64 7.47 -6.17
CA VAL A 74 22.66 7.74 -5.12
C VAL A 74 23.25 7.37 -3.76
N SER A 75 23.18 8.31 -2.81
CA SER A 75 23.57 8.05 -1.42
C SER A 75 22.41 7.36 -0.68
N LEU A 76 22.49 6.05 -0.53
CA LEU A 76 21.50 5.24 0.19
C LEU A 76 22.14 4.59 1.43
N ASP A 77 21.54 4.83 2.59
CA ASP A 77 21.88 4.18 3.86
C ASP A 77 20.90 3.03 4.11
N GLU A 78 21.37 1.94 4.71
CA GLU A 78 20.55 0.77 5.04
C GLU A 78 19.32 1.13 5.89
N ARG A 79 19.41 2.16 6.74
CA ARG A 79 18.29 2.63 7.58
C ARG A 79 17.15 3.27 6.80
N TYR A 80 17.37 3.61 5.54
CA TYR A 80 16.34 4.14 4.65
C TYR A 80 15.57 3.04 3.89
N VAL A 81 15.98 1.79 4.08
CA VAL A 81 15.34 0.63 3.47
C VAL A 81 14.34 0.04 4.46
N ASP A 82 13.07 -0.04 4.07
CA ASP A 82 12.02 -0.68 4.87
C ASP A 82 12.06 -2.20 4.72
N SER A 83 11.97 -2.70 3.49
CA SER A 83 12.06 -4.12 3.16
C SER A 83 12.72 -4.33 1.79
N ILE A 84 13.41 -5.46 1.62
CA ILE A 84 13.95 -5.91 0.34
C ILE A 84 13.64 -7.38 0.17
N GLU A 85 13.03 -7.72 -0.96
CA GLU A 85 12.80 -9.10 -1.35
C GLU A 85 13.10 -9.32 -2.83
N ARG A 86 13.45 -10.56 -3.15
CA ARG A 86 13.52 -11.04 -4.55
C ARG A 86 12.09 -11.33 -5.00
N VAL A 87 11.59 -10.55 -5.94
CA VAL A 87 10.29 -10.78 -6.57
C VAL A 87 10.50 -11.64 -7.82
N ASN A 88 9.55 -12.56 -8.07
CA ASN A 88 9.50 -13.53 -9.18
C ASN A 88 10.24 -14.87 -8.97
N MET A 89 9.97 -15.81 -9.87
CA MET A 89 10.53 -17.17 -9.83
C MET A 89 12.05 -17.10 -9.97
N THR A 90 12.78 -17.58 -8.96
CA THR A 90 14.24 -17.73 -8.97
C THR A 90 14.66 -18.37 -10.29
N ARG A 91 15.50 -17.68 -11.07
CA ARG A 91 16.02 -18.20 -12.32
C ARG A 91 16.89 -19.39 -11.96
N ARG A 92 16.32 -20.60 -12.03
CA ARG A 92 17.06 -21.86 -11.90
C ARG A 92 18.08 -21.93 -13.02
N THR A 93 19.25 -21.33 -12.83
CA THR A 93 20.43 -21.68 -13.60
C THR A 93 20.79 -23.07 -13.15
N ASN A 94 20.42 -24.08 -13.94
CA ASN A 94 20.88 -25.44 -13.75
C ASN A 94 22.41 -25.44 -13.90
N THR A 95 23.14 -25.17 -12.82
CA THR A 95 24.58 -25.42 -12.73
C THR A 95 24.79 -26.92 -12.54
N ARG A 96 24.38 -27.73 -13.52
CA ARG A 96 24.67 -29.17 -13.62
C ARG A 96 25.72 -29.49 -14.68
N ASP A 97 26.43 -28.48 -15.20
CA ASP A 97 27.44 -28.66 -16.25
C ASP A 97 28.89 -28.37 -15.79
N SER A 98 29.14 -28.19 -14.49
CA SER A 98 30.50 -27.94 -13.97
C SER A 98 31.15 -29.11 -13.21
N GLU A 99 30.54 -30.29 -13.18
CA GLU A 99 31.22 -31.52 -12.76
C GLU A 99 31.48 -32.41 -13.98
N ARG A 100 32.60 -32.15 -14.65
CA ARG A 100 33.23 -33.07 -15.59
C ARG A 100 34.17 -34.01 -14.82
N PRO A 101 34.34 -35.24 -15.32
CA PRO A 101 35.65 -35.76 -15.68
C PRO A 101 35.99 -35.40 -17.13
#